data_AF-A0A7C7NQU9-F1
#
_entry.id   AF-A0A7C7NQU9-F1
#
_cell.length_a   1.000
_cell.length_b   1.000
_cell.length_c   1.000
_cell.angle_alpha   90.00
_cell.angle_beta   90.00
_cell.angle_gamma   90.00
#
_symmetry.space_group_name_H-M   'P 1'
#
loop_
_entity.id
_entity.type
_entity.pdbx_description
1 polymer ?
#
loop_
_entity_poly.entity_id
_entity_poly.type
_entity_poly.pdbx_seq_one_letter_code
_entity_poly.pdbx_strand_id
1 'polypeptide(L)'
;MKKILLLTFLLLASFAYCQNEAANWYFGNNAGINFNTSTNTVTTLTDGQLATDEGCTSISDGNGDLLFYTDGIVVYNKNHQIMDNGIDLKGNPSSTQSAIIIPKPQDPDIYYIFTVDTEYNSNPDEGFHYSEVDMTANAGLGAVTTNKNINLLNNTSEKLSAVLKDCQTGSIWVVTFADINGGENNNSIYAYEVTTAGVNTTPVISTFNIFTPERRGYLKFSPDGTKIACANVGAGLYLFDFDTTTGQASNFQQVNTNFNPVG
;
A
#
# COMPACT_ATOMS: atom_id res chain seq x y z
N MET A 1 -10.81 34.00 -29.15
CA MET A 1 -11.23 32.59 -28.99
C MET A 1 -10.15 31.74 -28.31
N LYS A 2 -8.93 31.57 -28.85
CA LYS A 2 -7.85 30.78 -28.21
C LYS A 2 -7.51 31.21 -26.77
N LYS A 3 -7.40 32.52 -26.52
CA LYS A 3 -7.13 33.06 -25.17
C LYS A 3 -8.28 32.86 -24.18
N ILE A 4 -9.53 32.83 -24.67
CA ILE A 4 -10.72 32.58 -23.86
C ILE A 4 -10.77 31.09 -23.49
N LEU A 5 -10.55 30.19 -24.46
CA LEU A 5 -10.45 28.75 -24.18
C LEU A 5 -9.34 28.43 -23.16
N LEU A 6 -8.17 29.06 -23.28
CA LEU A 6 -7.07 28.87 -22.34
C LEU A 6 -7.43 29.37 -20.93
N LEU A 7 -8.10 30.52 -20.81
CA LEU A 7 -8.56 31.03 -19.51
C LEU A 7 -9.61 30.10 -18.90
N THR A 8 -10.57 29.61 -19.71
CA THR A 8 -11.58 28.65 -19.26
C THR A 8 -10.95 27.33 -18.81
N PHE A 9 -9.92 26.84 -19.51
CA PHE A 9 -9.18 25.64 -19.13
C PHE A 9 -8.41 25.82 -17.81
N LEU A 10 -7.78 26.98 -17.61
CA LEU A 10 -7.08 27.32 -16.36
C LEU A 10 -8.03 27.47 -15.16
N LEU A 11 -9.22 28.02 -15.37
CA LEU A 11 -10.27 28.15 -14.35
C LEU A 11 -10.90 26.80 -13.96
N LEU A 12 -10.93 25.83 -14.87
CA LEU A 12 -11.41 24.46 -14.59
C LEU A 12 -10.36 23.63 -13.86
N ALA A 13 -9.06 23.87 -14.10
CA ALA A 13 -7.97 23.18 -13.43
C ALA A 13 -7.86 23.51 -11.92
N SER A 14 -8.39 24.66 -11.48
CA SER A 14 -8.38 25.08 -10.07
C SER A 14 -9.39 24.37 -9.16
N PHE A 15 -10.27 23.52 -9.71
CA PHE A 15 -11.29 22.77 -8.94
C PHE A 15 -11.00 21.27 -8.80
N ALA A 16 -9.81 20.81 -9.18
CA ALA A 16 -9.43 19.41 -9.01
C ALA A 16 -8.92 19.16 -7.58
N TYR A 17 -9.84 18.84 -6.67
CA TYR A 17 -9.54 18.27 -5.36
C TYR A 17 -9.65 16.75 -5.48
N CYS A 18 -8.52 16.05 -5.64
CA CYS A 18 -8.49 14.59 -5.86
C CYS A 18 -7.43 13.91 -4.99
N GLN A 19 -7.35 14.28 -3.71
CA GLN A 19 -6.31 13.78 -2.79
C GLN A 19 -6.86 13.50 -1.38
N ASN A 20 -8.18 13.35 -1.24
CA ASN A 20 -8.81 13.19 0.06
C ASN A 20 -8.91 11.72 0.51
N GLU A 21 -8.54 10.78 -0.35
CA GLU A 21 -8.49 9.34 -0.05
C GLU A 21 -7.48 9.01 1.07
N ALA A 22 -6.56 9.93 1.37
CA ALA A 22 -5.64 9.88 2.50
C ALA A 22 -5.99 10.88 3.62
N ALA A 23 -7.24 11.33 3.72
CA ALA A 23 -7.65 12.34 4.70
C ALA A 23 -7.64 11.82 6.15
N ASN A 24 -7.94 10.54 6.37
CA ASN A 24 -7.96 9.94 7.71
C ASN A 24 -6.83 8.93 7.87
N TRP A 25 -5.99 9.14 8.90
CA TRP A 25 -4.90 8.24 9.24
C TRP A 25 -5.19 7.65 10.61
N TYR A 26 -5.36 6.33 10.68
CA TYR A 26 -5.45 5.58 11.93
C TYR A 26 -4.21 4.68 12.06
N PHE A 27 -3.53 4.77 13.20
CA PHE A 27 -2.24 4.13 13.40
C PHE A 27 -1.91 3.91 14.88
N GLY A 28 -0.91 3.06 15.13
CA GLY A 28 -0.35 2.86 16.46
C GLY A 28 -1.38 2.32 17.47
N ASN A 29 -1.47 2.99 18.62
CA ASN A 29 -2.31 2.61 19.75
C ASN A 29 -3.49 3.58 19.90
N ASN A 30 -4.65 3.19 19.34
CA ASN A 30 -5.92 3.94 19.38
C ASN A 30 -5.83 5.40 18.88
N ALA A 31 -4.82 5.72 18.09
CA ALA A 31 -4.55 7.07 17.62
C ALA A 31 -5.03 7.28 16.18
N GLY A 32 -5.31 8.53 15.84
CA GLY A 32 -5.47 8.95 14.46
C GLY A 32 -5.31 10.44 14.27
N ILE A 33 -5.25 10.83 12.99
CA ILE A 33 -5.15 12.21 12.54
C ILE A 33 -6.08 12.38 11.33
N ASN A 34 -6.86 13.45 11.30
CA ASN A 34 -7.61 13.88 10.12
C ASN A 34 -6.96 15.13 9.52
N PHE A 35 -6.79 15.11 8.20
CA PHE A 35 -6.36 16.22 7.39
C PHE A 35 -7.55 16.74 6.59
N ASN A 36 -8.08 17.89 6.98
CA ASN A 36 -9.14 18.56 6.23
C ASN A 36 -8.51 19.61 5.30
N THR A 37 -8.40 19.26 4.02
CA THR A 37 -7.81 20.11 2.98
C THR A 37 -8.70 21.31 2.63
N SER A 38 -10.02 21.19 2.83
CA SER A 38 -10.98 22.28 2.54
C SER A 38 -10.87 23.43 3.53
N THR A 39 -10.57 23.13 4.79
CA THR A 39 -10.37 24.11 5.87
C THR A 39 -8.90 24.36 6.18
N ASN A 40 -7.99 23.60 5.57
CA ASN A 40 -6.55 23.59 5.88
C ASN A 40 -6.27 23.37 7.38
N THR A 41 -6.96 22.39 7.97
CA THR A 41 -6.83 22.06 9.40
C THR A 41 -6.41 20.61 9.60
N VAL A 42 -5.68 20.37 10.69
CA VAL A 42 -5.30 19.02 11.15
C VAL A 42 -5.93 18.81 12.52
N THR A 43 -6.62 17.68 12.70
CA THR A 43 -7.28 17.33 13.96
C THR A 43 -6.82 15.96 14.44
N THR A 44 -6.70 15.82 15.76
CA THR A 44 -6.40 14.52 16.40
C THR A 44 -7.68 13.70 16.53
N LEU A 45 -7.59 12.42 16.21
CA LEU A 45 -8.64 11.42 16.42
C LEU A 45 -8.21 10.47 17.53
N THR A 46 -9.14 10.09 18.40
CA THR A 46 -8.86 9.25 19.59
C THR A 46 -9.80 8.04 19.68
N ASP A 47 -10.48 7.73 18.60
CA ASP A 47 -11.47 6.66 18.46
C ASP A 47 -10.95 5.44 17.69
N GLY A 48 -9.67 5.48 17.27
CA GLY A 48 -9.01 4.37 16.60
C GLY A 48 -9.04 3.09 17.43
N GLN A 49 -9.05 1.95 16.75
CA GLN A 49 -9.10 0.61 17.41
C GLN A 49 -7.85 -0.23 17.16
N LEU A 50 -6.89 0.29 16.40
CA LEU A 50 -5.62 -0.40 16.21
C LEU A 50 -4.82 -0.41 17.52
N ALA A 51 -4.06 -1.49 17.71
CA ALA A 51 -3.04 -1.64 18.72
C ALA A 51 -1.85 -2.38 18.08
N THR A 52 -1.06 -1.63 17.32
CA THR A 52 0.08 -2.15 16.55
C THR A 52 1.31 -1.27 16.75
N ASP A 53 2.49 -1.87 16.73
CA ASP A 53 3.76 -1.15 16.90
C ASP A 53 4.34 -0.70 15.55
N GLU A 54 3.97 -1.35 14.44
CA GLU A 54 4.55 -1.13 13.12
C GLU A 54 3.49 -0.78 12.06
N GLY A 55 3.33 -1.64 11.04
CA GLY A 55 2.53 -1.36 9.86
C GLY A 55 1.04 -1.20 10.16
N CYS A 56 0.44 -0.26 9.45
CA CYS A 56 -1.00 -0.06 9.38
C CYS A 56 -1.35 0.76 8.14
N THR A 57 -2.62 0.75 7.76
CA THR A 57 -3.11 1.52 6.61
C THR A 57 -4.57 1.92 6.82
N SER A 58 -4.97 3.02 6.20
CA SER A 58 -6.32 3.59 6.24
C SER A 58 -6.68 4.09 4.84
N ILE A 59 -7.97 4.06 4.50
CA ILE A 59 -8.45 4.67 3.26
C ILE A 59 -9.74 5.45 3.50
N SER A 60 -9.83 6.61 2.87
CA SER A 60 -11.04 7.43 2.76
C SER A 60 -11.60 7.37 1.33
N ASP A 61 -12.84 7.82 1.17
CA ASP A 61 -13.43 8.06 -0.15
C ASP A 61 -12.91 9.38 -0.77
N GLY A 62 -13.39 9.70 -1.98
CA GLY A 62 -13.01 10.94 -2.67
C GLY A 62 -13.47 12.23 -1.98
N ASN A 63 -14.41 12.15 -1.03
CA ASN A 63 -14.84 13.28 -0.20
C ASN A 63 -13.97 13.44 1.05
N GLY A 64 -13.18 12.43 1.40
CA GLY A 64 -12.37 12.38 2.62
C GLY A 64 -13.05 11.71 3.80
N ASP A 65 -14.20 11.07 3.58
CA ASP A 65 -14.87 10.29 4.60
C ASP A 65 -14.16 8.94 4.77
N LEU A 66 -13.91 8.53 6.02
CA LEU A 66 -13.28 7.25 6.32
C LEU A 66 -14.11 6.10 5.74
N LEU A 67 -13.45 5.15 5.07
CA LEU A 67 -14.08 3.88 4.65
C LEU A 67 -13.72 2.77 5.62
N PHE A 68 -12.43 2.48 5.77
CA PHE A 68 -11.91 1.48 6.68
C PHE A 68 -10.40 1.62 6.90
N TYR A 69 -9.89 0.92 7.91
CA TYR A 69 -8.47 0.86 8.25
C TYR A 69 -8.10 -0.50 8.84
N THR A 70 -6.82 -0.85 8.82
CA THR A 70 -6.33 -2.16 9.28
C THR A 70 -4.87 -2.10 9.68
N ASP A 71 -4.47 -2.98 10.59
CA ASP A 71 -3.09 -3.33 10.90
C ASP A 71 -2.55 -4.49 10.03
N GLY A 72 -3.37 -5.01 9.11
CA GLY A 72 -3.07 -6.18 8.29
C GLY A 72 -3.62 -7.51 8.84
N ILE A 73 -4.21 -7.53 10.05
CA ILE A 73 -4.85 -8.71 10.65
C ILE A 73 -6.35 -8.47 10.85
N VAL A 74 -6.70 -7.29 11.38
CA VAL A 74 -8.09 -6.90 11.66
C VAL A 74 -8.46 -5.66 10.87
N VAL A 75 -9.58 -5.72 10.14
CA VAL A 75 -10.16 -4.61 9.38
C VAL A 75 -11.26 -3.97 10.21
N TYR A 76 -11.15 -2.68 10.45
CA TYR A 76 -12.17 -1.86 11.11
C TYR A 76 -12.85 -0.96 10.09
N ASN A 77 -14.18 -0.95 10.09
CA ASN A 77 -14.97 -0.05 9.24
C ASN A 77 -14.97 1.39 9.79
N LYS A 78 -15.63 2.28 9.06
CA LYS A 78 -15.76 3.71 9.42
C LYS A 78 -16.44 4.00 10.76
N ASN A 79 -17.16 3.04 11.34
CA ASN A 79 -17.78 3.15 12.66
C ASN A 79 -16.87 2.60 13.78
N HIS A 80 -15.60 2.31 13.48
CA HIS A 80 -14.65 1.71 14.43
C HIS A 80 -15.09 0.32 14.92
N GLN A 81 -15.89 -0.38 14.13
CA GLN A 81 -16.30 -1.75 14.40
C GLN A 81 -15.52 -2.69 13.48
N ILE A 82 -15.25 -3.91 13.97
CA ILE A 82 -14.67 -4.96 13.13
C ILE A 82 -15.58 -5.15 11.91
N MET A 83 -15.01 -5.02 10.72
CA MET A 83 -15.70 -5.25 9.45
C MET A 83 -16.11 -6.71 9.35
N ASP A 84 -17.24 -6.99 8.73
CA ASP A 84 -17.68 -8.37 8.52
C ASP A 84 -16.63 -9.17 7.74
N ASN A 85 -16.37 -10.40 8.21
CA ASN A 85 -15.27 -11.25 7.77
C ASN A 85 -13.87 -10.58 7.82
N GLY A 86 -13.70 -9.50 8.57
CA GLY A 86 -12.51 -8.66 8.62
C GLY A 86 -11.41 -9.08 9.58
N ILE A 87 -11.52 -10.23 10.25
CA ILE A 87 -10.47 -10.78 11.13
C ILE A 87 -9.60 -11.81 10.39
N ASP A 88 -8.47 -12.21 10.96
CA ASP A 88 -7.59 -13.26 10.43
C ASP A 88 -7.07 -12.98 9.01
N LEU A 89 -6.79 -11.71 8.69
CA LEU A 89 -5.96 -11.39 7.53
C LEU A 89 -4.50 -11.79 7.79
N LYS A 90 -3.73 -11.99 6.72
CA LYS A 90 -2.38 -12.57 6.75
C LYS A 90 -1.28 -11.51 6.78
N GLY A 91 -1.46 -10.49 7.61
CA GLY A 91 -0.41 -9.54 7.95
C GLY A 91 0.18 -9.83 9.33
N ASN A 92 1.17 -9.03 9.74
CA ASN A 92 1.79 -9.15 11.05
C ASN A 92 1.94 -7.78 11.73
N PRO A 93 1.71 -7.67 13.06
CA PRO A 93 2.01 -6.44 13.80
C PRO A 93 3.50 -6.09 13.82
N SER A 94 4.38 -7.07 13.57
CA SER A 94 5.83 -6.89 13.49
C SER A 94 6.35 -6.77 12.05
N SER A 95 5.48 -6.52 11.07
CA SER A 95 5.88 -6.17 9.71
C SER A 95 5.92 -4.66 9.49
N THR A 96 7.08 -4.14 9.05
CA THR A 96 7.28 -2.69 8.88
C THR A 96 6.27 -2.03 7.96
N GLN A 97 5.80 -2.73 6.93
CA GLN A 97 4.72 -2.30 6.04
C GLN A 97 3.63 -3.37 5.96
N SER A 98 3.02 -3.77 7.08
CA SER A 98 2.08 -4.89 7.19
C SER A 98 0.94 -4.94 6.15
N ALA A 99 0.44 -3.80 5.67
CA ALA A 99 -0.62 -3.76 4.67
C ALA A 99 -0.65 -2.48 3.81
N ILE A 100 -1.28 -2.57 2.63
CA ILE A 100 -1.74 -1.44 1.82
C ILE A 100 -3.14 -1.72 1.25
N ILE A 101 -3.95 -0.66 1.16
CA ILE A 101 -5.28 -0.73 0.56
C ILE A 101 -5.22 -0.13 -0.86
N ILE A 102 -5.76 -0.85 -1.83
CA ILE A 102 -5.72 -0.50 -3.25
C ILE A 102 -7.15 -0.49 -3.80
N PRO A 103 -7.66 0.64 -4.32
CA PRO A 103 -8.96 0.66 -4.97
C PRO A 103 -8.92 -0.16 -6.26
N LYS A 104 -10.02 -0.83 -6.57
CA LYS A 104 -10.18 -1.49 -7.87
C LYS A 104 -10.42 -0.41 -8.94
N PRO A 105 -9.66 -0.42 -10.04
CA PRO A 105 -9.87 0.54 -11.12
C PRO A 105 -11.30 0.49 -11.66
N GLN A 106 -11.91 1.67 -11.83
CA GLN A 106 -13.26 1.88 -12.37
C GLN A 106 -14.41 1.26 -11.55
N ASP A 107 -14.14 0.89 -10.31
CA ASP A 107 -15.13 0.30 -9.41
C ASP A 107 -14.96 0.92 -8.02
N PRO A 108 -15.74 1.98 -7.69
CA PRO A 108 -15.53 2.76 -6.46
C PRO A 108 -15.89 2.00 -5.18
N ASP A 109 -16.54 0.84 -5.30
CA ASP A 109 -17.03 0.08 -4.16
C ASP A 109 -16.12 -1.09 -3.79
N ILE A 110 -15.15 -1.45 -4.65
CA ILE A 110 -14.27 -2.60 -4.42
C ILE A 110 -12.84 -2.15 -4.12
N TYR A 111 -12.27 -2.74 -3.07
CA TYR A 111 -10.91 -2.49 -2.63
C TYR A 111 -10.17 -3.81 -2.40
N TYR A 112 -8.85 -3.78 -2.50
CA TYR A 112 -7.96 -4.89 -2.19
C TYR A 112 -7.06 -4.51 -1.03
N ILE A 113 -6.97 -5.37 -0.02
CA ILE A 113 -5.99 -5.27 1.07
C ILE A 113 -4.88 -6.24 0.74
N PHE A 114 -3.69 -5.72 0.43
CA PHE A 114 -2.49 -6.55 0.32
C PHE A 114 -1.80 -6.57 1.68
N THR A 115 -1.39 -7.75 2.13
CA THR A 115 -0.74 -7.95 3.43
C THR A 115 0.59 -8.65 3.27
N VAL A 116 1.59 -8.22 4.02
CA VAL A 116 2.86 -8.93 4.20
C VAL A 116 2.95 -9.43 5.62
N ASP A 117 3.43 -10.65 5.76
CA ASP A 117 3.72 -11.28 7.03
C ASP A 117 5.23 -11.32 7.30
N THR A 118 5.59 -11.61 8.54
CA THR A 118 6.96 -11.88 8.97
C THR A 118 6.96 -12.90 10.09
N GLU A 119 8.09 -13.59 10.27
CA GLU A 119 8.24 -14.49 11.41
C GLU A 119 8.28 -13.68 12.70
N TYR A 120 7.34 -13.93 13.62
CA TYR A 120 7.24 -13.20 14.87
C TYR A 120 6.67 -14.09 15.99
N ASN A 121 7.29 -14.06 17.18
CA ASN A 121 6.85 -14.83 18.35
C ASN A 121 6.59 -16.33 18.07
N SER A 122 7.42 -16.97 17.24
CA SER A 122 7.28 -18.38 16.79
C SER A 122 6.11 -18.66 15.82
N ASN A 123 5.42 -17.62 15.34
CA ASN A 123 4.52 -17.76 14.20
C ASN A 123 5.36 -17.75 12.93
N PRO A 124 5.19 -18.76 12.04
CA PRO A 124 5.91 -18.78 10.78
C PRO A 124 5.40 -17.67 9.87
N ASP A 125 6.28 -17.21 8.99
CA ASP A 125 5.92 -16.33 7.89
C ASP A 125 4.95 -17.01 6.92
N GLU A 126 3.79 -16.41 6.72
CA GLU A 126 2.79 -16.83 5.73
C GLU A 126 2.99 -16.13 4.38
N GLY A 127 3.81 -15.07 4.29
CA GLY A 127 4.21 -14.43 3.05
C GLY A 127 3.34 -13.24 2.63
N PHE A 128 3.05 -13.13 1.33
CA PHE A 128 2.35 -12.00 0.70
C PHE A 128 0.98 -12.42 0.17
N HIS A 129 -0.07 -11.76 0.62
CA HIS A 129 -1.45 -12.10 0.27
C HIS A 129 -2.24 -10.87 -0.19
N TYR A 130 -3.41 -11.12 -0.79
CA TYR A 130 -4.45 -10.10 -0.88
C TYR A 130 -5.82 -10.62 -0.43
N SER A 131 -6.67 -9.69 0.00
CA SER A 131 -8.09 -9.91 0.27
C SER A 131 -8.92 -8.83 -0.42
N GLU A 132 -10.12 -9.16 -0.88
CA GLU A 132 -11.05 -8.22 -1.49
C GLU A 132 -12.08 -7.72 -0.46
N VAL A 133 -12.40 -6.43 -0.54
CA VAL A 133 -13.41 -5.74 0.28
C VAL A 133 -14.47 -5.19 -0.65
N ASP A 134 -15.74 -5.46 -0.34
CA ASP A 134 -16.90 -4.87 -0.99
C ASP A 134 -17.57 -3.87 -0.04
N MET A 135 -17.51 -2.59 -0.38
CA MET A 135 -18.07 -1.48 0.41
C MET A 135 -19.59 -1.35 0.29
N THR A 136 -20.23 -2.00 -0.68
CA THR A 136 -21.71 -2.02 -0.78
C THR A 136 -22.35 -2.90 0.29
N ALA A 137 -21.59 -3.84 0.85
CA ALA A 137 -22.05 -4.75 1.87
C ALA A 137 -22.37 -4.04 3.20
N ASN A 138 -23.17 -4.71 4.03
CA ASN A 138 -23.53 -4.26 5.38
C ASN A 138 -24.01 -2.81 5.45
N ALA A 139 -24.86 -2.41 4.49
CA ALA A 139 -25.41 -1.06 4.39
C ALA A 139 -24.33 0.04 4.31
N GLY A 140 -23.25 -0.21 3.57
CA GLY A 140 -22.16 0.76 3.39
C GLY A 140 -21.08 0.73 4.47
N LEU A 141 -21.04 -0.34 5.29
CA LEU A 141 -19.99 -0.59 6.29
C LEU A 141 -18.92 -1.56 5.78
N GLY A 142 -19.14 -2.16 4.61
CA GLY A 142 -18.22 -3.08 3.97
C GLY A 142 -18.21 -4.49 4.55
N ALA A 143 -17.65 -5.40 3.76
CA ALA A 143 -17.31 -6.77 4.16
C ALA A 143 -16.06 -7.22 3.39
N VAL A 144 -15.18 -7.98 4.05
CA VAL A 144 -14.17 -8.76 3.33
C VAL A 144 -14.88 -9.91 2.63
N THR A 145 -14.72 -10.05 1.32
CA THR A 145 -15.46 -11.05 0.53
C THR A 145 -14.90 -12.46 0.75
N THR A 146 -15.43 -13.44 0.02
CA THR A 146 -14.85 -14.80 0.02
C THR A 146 -13.48 -14.86 -0.65
N ASN A 147 -13.10 -13.85 -1.44
CA ASN A 147 -11.75 -13.71 -1.98
C ASN A 147 -10.82 -13.15 -0.90
N LYS A 148 -10.52 -13.98 0.10
CA LYS A 148 -9.77 -13.61 1.30
C LYS A 148 -8.49 -14.42 1.38
N ASN A 149 -7.40 -13.76 1.77
CA ASN A 149 -6.08 -14.38 1.98
C ASN A 149 -5.62 -15.19 0.76
N ILE A 150 -5.80 -14.63 -0.45
CA ILE A 150 -5.28 -15.24 -1.67
C ILE A 150 -3.77 -15.05 -1.68
N ASN A 151 -3.03 -16.16 -1.56
CA ASN A 151 -1.59 -16.17 -1.51
C ASN A 151 -0.96 -15.79 -2.86
N LEU A 152 -0.01 -14.85 -2.83
CA LEU A 152 0.76 -14.38 -3.98
C LEU A 152 2.21 -14.87 -3.91
N LEU A 153 2.83 -14.84 -2.72
CA LEU A 153 4.16 -15.38 -2.45
C LEU A 153 4.19 -16.02 -1.07
N ASN A 154 4.85 -17.16 -0.92
CA ASN A 154 4.95 -17.85 0.37
C ASN A 154 5.98 -17.21 1.33
N ASN A 155 6.79 -16.26 0.85
CA ASN A 155 7.81 -15.57 1.63
C ASN A 155 8.05 -14.20 0.99
N THR A 156 8.20 -13.18 1.82
CA THR A 156 8.39 -11.79 1.39
C THR A 156 9.23 -11.02 2.40
N SER A 157 9.94 -9.98 1.97
CA SER A 157 10.37 -8.96 2.93
C SER A 157 9.16 -8.17 3.43
N GLU A 158 9.34 -7.39 4.50
CA GLU A 158 8.27 -6.57 5.11
C GLU A 158 8.03 -5.26 4.35
N LYS A 159 8.24 -5.29 3.04
CA LYS A 159 8.31 -4.10 2.18
C LYS A 159 7.33 -4.21 1.06
N LEU A 160 6.44 -3.24 0.96
CA LEU A 160 5.48 -3.16 -0.13
C LEU A 160 5.13 -1.71 -0.48
N SER A 161 4.72 -1.48 -1.71
CA SER A 161 4.29 -0.15 -2.17
C SER A 161 3.38 -0.29 -3.38
N ALA A 162 2.78 0.81 -3.79
CA ALA A 162 1.98 0.83 -5.00
C ALA A 162 2.12 2.13 -5.78
N VAL A 163 1.86 2.07 -7.07
CA VAL A 163 1.87 3.24 -7.96
C VAL A 163 0.88 3.07 -9.10
N LEU A 164 0.30 4.18 -9.55
CA LEU A 164 -0.56 4.21 -10.72
C LEU A 164 0.27 3.88 -11.98
N LYS A 165 -0.22 2.95 -12.79
CA LYS A 165 0.33 2.63 -14.11
C LYS A 165 0.09 3.78 -15.09
N ASP A 166 -1.18 4.15 -15.24
CA ASP A 166 -1.63 5.21 -16.13
C ASP A 166 -3.01 5.74 -15.73
N CYS A 167 -3.32 6.98 -16.12
CA CYS A 167 -4.59 7.63 -15.79
C CYS A 167 -5.77 7.21 -16.69
N GLN A 168 -5.53 6.52 -17.81
CA GLN A 168 -6.58 6.12 -18.76
C GLN A 168 -7.29 4.86 -18.28
N THR A 169 -6.52 3.85 -17.89
CA THR A 169 -7.03 2.60 -17.35
C THR A 169 -7.28 2.70 -15.85
N GLY A 170 -6.50 3.52 -15.15
CA GLY A 170 -6.50 3.59 -13.69
C GLY A 170 -5.81 2.40 -13.03
N SER A 171 -5.14 1.53 -13.81
CA SER A 171 -4.49 0.33 -13.30
C SER A 171 -3.36 0.69 -12.33
N ILE A 172 -3.10 -0.19 -11.37
CA ILE A 172 -2.14 0.06 -10.28
C ILE A 172 -1.15 -1.09 -10.22
N TRP A 173 0.13 -0.77 -10.09
CA TRP A 173 1.15 -1.75 -9.72
C TRP A 173 1.25 -1.81 -8.20
N VAL A 174 1.17 -3.03 -7.66
CA VAL A 174 1.53 -3.33 -6.27
C VAL A 174 2.83 -4.09 -6.27
N VAL A 175 3.82 -3.56 -5.57
CA VAL A 175 5.18 -4.06 -5.58
C VAL A 175 5.60 -4.53 -4.19
N THR A 176 6.25 -5.69 -4.13
CA THR A 176 7.00 -6.17 -2.97
C THR A 176 8.45 -6.51 -3.33
N PHE A 177 9.32 -6.61 -2.33
CA PHE A 177 10.69 -7.06 -2.46
C PHE A 177 10.86 -8.42 -1.77
N ALA A 178 11.35 -9.43 -2.49
CA ALA A 178 11.47 -10.79 -1.99
C ALA A 178 12.62 -11.56 -2.66
N ASP A 179 12.94 -12.75 -2.15
CA ASP A 179 13.89 -13.67 -2.78
C ASP A 179 13.26 -14.37 -3.99
N ILE A 180 14.00 -14.44 -5.11
CA ILE A 180 13.51 -15.05 -6.36
C ILE A 180 13.12 -16.54 -6.23
N ASN A 181 13.73 -17.25 -5.30
CA ASN A 181 13.55 -18.68 -5.05
C ASN A 181 12.74 -18.95 -3.77
N GLY A 182 12.18 -17.92 -3.12
CA GLY A 182 11.45 -18.03 -1.85
C GLY A 182 12.33 -18.29 -0.62
N GLY A 183 13.65 -18.05 -0.74
CA GLY A 183 14.59 -18.10 0.37
C GLY A 183 14.63 -16.81 1.20
N GLU A 184 15.68 -16.65 2.00
CA GLU A 184 15.85 -15.49 2.88
C GLU A 184 16.59 -14.32 2.20
N ASN A 185 17.13 -14.49 1.00
CA ASN A 185 17.93 -13.47 0.34
C ASN A 185 17.11 -12.60 -0.62
N ASN A 186 16.50 -11.55 -0.08
CA ASN A 186 15.69 -10.64 -0.88
C ASN A 186 16.54 -9.97 -1.98
N ASN A 187 16.20 -10.22 -3.24
CA ASN A 187 16.98 -9.76 -4.39
C ASN A 187 16.12 -9.41 -5.61
N SER A 188 14.80 -9.49 -5.48
CA SER A 188 13.86 -9.35 -6.59
C SER A 188 12.68 -8.47 -6.24
N ILE A 189 12.31 -7.63 -7.21
CA ILE A 189 11.10 -6.82 -7.18
C ILE A 189 10.00 -7.60 -7.90
N TYR A 190 8.88 -7.83 -7.21
CA TYR A 190 7.69 -8.46 -7.76
C TYR A 190 6.61 -7.41 -7.94
N ALA A 191 6.14 -7.20 -9.17
CA ALA A 191 5.08 -6.23 -9.50
C ALA A 191 3.82 -6.95 -9.96
N TYR A 192 2.74 -6.80 -9.19
CA TYR A 192 1.40 -7.32 -9.48
C TYR A 192 0.52 -6.19 -10.04
N GLU A 193 -0.16 -6.45 -11.15
CA GLU A 193 -1.06 -5.46 -11.75
C GLU A 193 -2.47 -5.62 -11.20
N VAL A 194 -3.06 -4.53 -10.70
CA VAL A 194 -4.48 -4.44 -10.38
C VAL A 194 -5.16 -3.70 -11.52
N THR A 195 -6.14 -4.36 -12.14
CA THR A 195 -6.90 -3.84 -13.28
C THR A 195 -8.40 -3.85 -12.97
N THR A 196 -9.23 -3.44 -13.92
CA THR A 196 -10.69 -3.56 -13.82
C THR A 196 -11.16 -5.02 -13.67
N ALA A 197 -10.35 -6.00 -14.08
CA ALA A 197 -10.61 -7.43 -13.88
C ALA A 197 -10.20 -7.94 -12.48
N GLY A 198 -9.58 -7.08 -11.65
CA GLY A 198 -9.04 -7.42 -10.34
C GLY A 198 -7.52 -7.58 -10.35
N VAL A 199 -7.00 -8.30 -9.34
CA VAL A 199 -5.57 -8.56 -9.15
C VAL A 199 -5.08 -9.62 -10.13
N ASN A 200 -4.09 -9.29 -10.95
CA ASN A 200 -3.34 -10.28 -11.71
C ASN A 200 -2.33 -10.97 -10.79
N THR A 201 -2.56 -12.24 -10.49
CA THR A 201 -1.72 -13.02 -9.57
C THR A 201 -0.40 -13.49 -10.18
N THR A 202 -0.16 -13.22 -11.47
CA THR A 202 1.13 -13.47 -12.12
C THR A 202 1.95 -12.17 -12.16
N PRO A 203 3.05 -12.07 -11.39
CA PRO A 203 3.82 -10.84 -11.31
C PRO A 203 4.80 -10.67 -12.47
N VAL A 204 5.18 -9.42 -12.73
CA VAL A 204 6.41 -9.09 -13.44
C VAL A 204 7.55 -9.09 -12.43
N ILE A 205 8.60 -9.87 -12.69
CA ILE A 205 9.69 -10.09 -11.74
C ILE A 205 10.99 -9.48 -12.28
N SER A 206 11.63 -8.66 -11.45
CA SER A 206 12.92 -8.02 -11.75
C SER A 206 13.96 -8.45 -10.72
N THR A 207 14.93 -9.27 -11.13
CA THR A 207 15.95 -9.81 -10.23
C THR A 207 17.29 -9.09 -10.40
N PHE A 208 17.98 -8.90 -9.27
CA PHE A 208 19.25 -8.18 -9.21
C PHE A 208 20.32 -9.00 -8.49
N ASN A 209 21.58 -8.74 -8.80
CA ASN A 209 22.71 -9.35 -8.08
C ASN A 209 22.97 -8.60 -6.76
N ILE A 210 22.04 -8.75 -5.81
CA ILE A 210 22.05 -8.12 -4.49
C ILE A 210 21.94 -9.21 -3.41
N PHE A 211 22.62 -8.97 -2.29
CA PHE A 211 22.47 -9.79 -1.09
C PHE A 211 21.81 -8.97 0.02
N THR A 212 20.57 -9.30 0.39
CA THR A 212 19.79 -8.62 1.42
C THR A 212 18.98 -9.62 2.24
N PRO A 213 19.62 -10.25 3.24
CA PRO A 213 18.95 -11.20 4.13
C PRO A 213 17.98 -10.52 5.12
N GLU A 214 18.05 -9.20 5.26
CA GLU A 214 17.19 -8.43 6.16
C GLU A 214 15.81 -8.19 5.54
N ARG A 215 14.75 -8.47 6.32
CA ARG A 215 13.35 -8.33 5.89
C ARG A 215 12.82 -6.92 6.12
N ARG A 216 13.28 -6.25 7.17
CA ARG A 216 12.77 -4.94 7.61
C ARG A 216 13.21 -3.79 6.71
N GLY A 217 12.36 -2.78 6.62
CA GLY A 217 12.65 -1.52 5.94
C GLY A 217 11.42 -1.01 5.18
N TYR A 218 11.62 -0.15 4.18
CA TYR A 218 10.50 0.46 3.47
C TYR A 218 10.74 0.53 1.97
N LEU A 219 9.70 0.24 1.20
CA LEU A 219 9.65 0.45 -0.25
C LEU A 219 8.72 1.62 -0.56
N LYS A 220 9.22 2.54 -1.38
CA LYS A 220 8.46 3.74 -1.78
C LYS A 220 8.73 4.11 -3.22
N PHE A 221 7.67 4.38 -3.96
CA PHE A 221 7.76 4.98 -5.29
C PHE A 221 8.04 6.48 -5.23
N SER A 222 8.73 7.01 -6.25
CA SER A 222 8.67 8.44 -6.55
C SER A 222 7.24 8.84 -6.94
N PRO A 223 6.84 10.11 -6.76
CA PRO A 223 5.49 10.57 -7.12
C PRO A 223 5.12 10.36 -8.60
N ASP A 224 6.10 10.37 -9.50
CA ASP A 224 5.91 10.10 -10.93
C ASP A 224 6.01 8.62 -11.31
N GLY A 225 6.25 7.74 -10.33
CA GLY A 225 6.37 6.29 -10.49
C GLY A 225 7.62 5.79 -11.20
N THR A 226 8.54 6.67 -11.61
CA THR A 226 9.72 6.28 -12.39
C THR A 226 10.85 5.68 -11.56
N LYS A 227 10.76 5.77 -10.23
CA LYS A 227 11.77 5.27 -9.29
C LYS A 227 11.15 4.47 -8.16
N ILE A 228 11.89 3.47 -7.68
CA ILE A 228 11.62 2.78 -6.41
C ILE A 228 12.82 2.99 -5.49
N ALA A 229 12.56 3.54 -4.30
CA ALA A 229 13.49 3.52 -3.19
C ALA A 229 13.18 2.32 -2.28
N CYS A 230 14.18 1.49 -1.99
CA CYS A 230 14.10 0.38 -1.06
C CYS A 230 15.12 0.61 0.06
N ALA A 231 14.65 1.11 1.19
CA ALA A 231 15.45 1.31 2.39
C ALA A 231 15.51 -0.01 3.19
N ASN A 232 16.70 -0.37 3.63
CA ASN A 232 16.95 -1.56 4.45
C ASN A 232 17.63 -1.14 5.74
N VAL A 233 17.23 -1.72 6.87
CA VAL A 233 17.78 -1.37 8.19
C VAL A 233 19.29 -1.59 8.22
N GLY A 234 19.77 -2.76 7.77
CA GLY A 234 21.20 -3.13 7.82
C GLY A 234 21.95 -3.04 6.49
N ALA A 235 21.26 -2.89 5.35
CA ALA A 235 21.87 -2.98 4.02
C ALA A 235 21.88 -1.65 3.23
N GLY A 236 21.46 -0.57 3.86
CA GLY A 236 21.41 0.77 3.27
C GLY A 236 20.24 0.98 2.33
N LEU A 237 20.37 1.96 1.44
CA LEU A 237 19.31 2.38 0.51
C LEU A 237 19.62 1.92 -0.92
N TYR A 238 18.64 1.28 -1.55
CA TYR A 238 18.67 0.92 -2.96
C TYR A 238 17.71 1.80 -3.75
N LEU A 239 18.12 2.22 -4.93
CA LEU A 239 17.30 2.94 -5.89
C LEU A 239 17.21 2.14 -7.18
N PHE A 240 16.01 2.01 -7.72
CA PHE A 240 15.73 1.36 -8.99
C PHE A 240 14.99 2.31 -9.91
N ASP A 241 15.20 2.17 -11.22
CA ASP A 241 14.28 2.70 -12.23
C ASP A 241 13.08 1.76 -12.33
N PHE A 242 11.89 2.31 -12.57
CA PHE A 242 10.67 1.54 -12.77
C PHE A 242 9.92 2.03 -14.00
N ASP A 243 9.60 1.09 -14.90
CA ASP A 243 8.76 1.37 -16.06
C ASP A 243 7.31 1.06 -15.70
N THR A 244 6.52 2.10 -15.46
CA THR A 244 5.10 1.96 -15.12
C THR A 244 4.28 1.33 -16.24
N THR A 245 4.75 1.33 -17.50
CA THR A 245 4.03 0.68 -18.60
C THR A 245 4.09 -0.83 -18.48
N THR A 246 5.25 -1.36 -18.07
CA THR A 246 5.55 -2.79 -18.10
C THR A 246 5.63 -3.45 -16.72
N GLY A 247 5.79 -2.67 -15.65
CA GLY A 247 6.02 -3.19 -14.30
C GLY A 247 7.47 -3.62 -14.05
N GLN A 248 8.39 -3.38 -15.00
CA GLN A 248 9.77 -3.80 -14.90
C GLN A 248 10.60 -2.80 -14.08
N ALA A 249 11.33 -3.30 -13.08
CA ALA A 249 12.38 -2.55 -12.39
C ALA A 249 13.75 -2.81 -13.05
N SER A 250 14.62 -1.81 -13.04
CA SER A 250 15.96 -1.88 -13.63
C SER A 250 16.94 -0.89 -12.98
N ASN A 251 18.18 -0.85 -13.50
CA ASN A 251 19.20 0.15 -13.12
C ASN A 251 19.38 0.30 -11.60
N PHE A 252 19.61 -0.82 -10.93
CA PHE A 252 19.89 -0.84 -9.49
C PHE A 252 21.09 0.05 -9.14
N GLN A 253 20.91 0.90 -8.13
CA GLN A 253 21.96 1.74 -7.55
C GLN A 253 21.91 1.64 -6.03
N GLN A 254 23.04 1.30 -5.41
CA GLN A 254 23.19 1.48 -3.98
C GLN A 254 23.52 2.94 -3.69
N VAL A 255 22.66 3.60 -2.93
CA VAL A 255 22.86 4.97 -2.48
C VAL A 255 23.64 4.93 -1.18
N ASN A 256 24.84 5.52 -1.19
CA ASN A 256 25.64 5.68 0.02
C ASN A 256 24.92 6.64 0.97
N THR A 257 24.41 6.09 2.06
CA THR A 257 23.79 6.86 3.13
C THR A 257 24.80 7.01 4.26
N ASN A 258 25.07 8.23 4.70
CA ASN A 258 25.88 8.50 5.91
C ASN A 258 25.07 8.22 7.19
N PHE A 259 24.41 7.07 7.27
CA PHE A 259 23.83 6.62 8.52
C PHE A 259 24.96 5.97 9.31
N ASN A 260 25.44 6.71 10.30
CA ASN A 260 26.23 6.16 11.40
C ASN A 260 25.27 6.06 12.60
N PRO A 261 24.29 5.12 12.62
CA PRO A 261 23.36 5.03 13.72
C PRO A 261 24.13 4.50 14.92
N VAL A 262 24.43 5.38 15.86
CA VAL A 262 24.65 4.97 17.25
C VAL A 262 23.25 4.80 17.83
N GLY A 263 22.63 3.66 17.54
CA GLY A 263 21.31 3.26 18.03
C GLY A 263 21.46 1.99 18.84
#